data_AF-A0A072P090-F1
#
_entry.id   AF-A0A072P090-F1
#
_cell.length_a   1.000
_cell.length_b   1.000
_cell.length_c   1.000
_cell.angle_alpha   90.00
_cell.angle_beta   90.00
_cell.angle_gamma   90.00
#
_symmetry.space_group_name_H-M   'P 1'
#
loop_
_entity.id
_entity.type
_entity.pdbx_description
1 polymer ?
#
loop_
_entity_poly.entity_id
_entity_poly.type
_entity_poly.pdbx_seq_one_letter_code
_entity_poly.pdbx_strand_id
1 'polypeptide(L)'
;FSISIQDFSNDLAINTTSAYAAAHKAIISFQALPRSIPKTFIYTGNILNEGPVSGFLTLGTGKIAPAHMVELGDQLYRDQNTRFFFVDERNADGTPMLTGARMQEHADILLSLADRTAAQLP
;
A
#
# COMPACT_ATOMS: atom_id res chain seq x y z
N PHE A 1 -19.06 -16.52 -0.41
CA PHE A 1 -19.41 -15.99 0.92
C PHE A 1 -19.63 -17.15 1.89
N SER A 2 -18.58 -17.95 2.14
CA SER A 2 -18.62 -19.16 3.00
C SER A 2 -17.65 -19.08 4.18
N ILE A 3 -16.88 -17.99 4.29
CA ILE A 3 -15.96 -17.72 5.38
C ILE A 3 -16.72 -17.33 6.65
N SER A 4 -16.23 -17.72 7.81
CA SER A 4 -16.82 -17.31 9.09
C SER A 4 -16.61 -15.80 9.32
N ILE A 5 -17.48 -15.18 10.13
CA ILE A 5 -17.31 -13.78 10.54
C ILE A 5 -15.98 -13.59 11.28
N GLN A 6 -15.56 -14.59 12.06
CA GLN A 6 -14.32 -14.55 12.82
C GLN A 6 -13.09 -14.52 11.90
N ASP A 7 -13.03 -15.40 10.90
CA ASP A 7 -11.91 -15.44 9.96
C ASP A 7 -11.90 -14.18 9.08
N PHE A 8 -13.08 -13.72 8.64
CA PHE A 8 -13.20 -12.45 7.91
C PHE A 8 -12.65 -11.28 8.72
N SER A 9 -13.02 -11.19 9.99
CA SER A 9 -12.54 -10.13 10.89
C SER A 9 -11.03 -10.23 11.13
N ASN A 10 -10.50 -11.45 11.29
CA ASN A 10 -9.07 -11.69 11.46
C ASN A 10 -8.26 -11.27 10.22
N ASP A 11 -8.70 -11.66 9.02
CA ASP A 11 -8.03 -11.30 7.77
C ASP A 11 -7.99 -9.78 7.56
N LEU A 12 -9.07 -9.08 7.90
CA LEU A 12 -9.11 -7.60 7.83
C LEU A 12 -8.30 -6.94 8.94
N ALA A 13 -8.22 -7.53 10.13
CA ALA A 13 -7.33 -7.02 11.17
C ALA A 13 -5.86 -7.05 10.69
N ILE A 14 -5.47 -8.13 10.02
CA ILE A 14 -4.12 -8.31 9.46
C ILE A 14 -3.87 -7.34 8.31
N ASN A 15 -4.75 -7.28 7.30
CA ASN A 15 -4.44 -6.54 6.07
C ASN A 15 -4.85 -5.07 6.09
N THR A 16 -5.88 -4.72 6.87
CA THR A 16 -6.50 -3.38 6.89
C THR A 16 -6.21 -2.64 8.18
N THR A 17 -6.62 -3.18 9.33
CA THR A 17 -6.52 -2.47 10.61
C THR A 17 -5.05 -2.24 11.00
N SER A 18 -4.20 -3.25 10.82
CA SER A 18 -2.77 -3.11 11.09
C SER A 18 -2.10 -2.06 10.18
N ALA A 19 -2.52 -2.00 8.92
CA ALA A 19 -2.02 -1.06 7.93
C ALA A 19 -2.41 0.38 8.30
N TYR A 20 -3.65 0.60 8.75
CA TYR A 20 -4.08 1.88 9.29
C TYR A 20 -3.26 2.27 10.52
N ALA A 21 -3.07 1.34 11.47
CA ALA A 21 -2.27 1.60 12.66
C ALA A 21 -0.83 2.00 12.31
N ALA A 22 -0.22 1.33 11.33
CA ALA A 22 1.11 1.65 10.82
C ALA A 22 1.14 3.04 10.17
N ALA A 23 0.20 3.35 9.27
CA ALA A 23 0.11 4.65 8.61
C ALA A 23 -0.11 5.79 9.62
N HIS A 24 -0.99 5.60 10.59
CA HIS A 24 -1.25 6.57 11.65
C HIS A 24 0.02 6.89 12.47
N LYS A 25 0.79 5.86 12.86
CA LYS A 25 2.06 6.06 13.56
C LYS A 25 3.14 6.67 12.67
N ALA A 26 3.19 6.29 11.39
CA ALA A 26 4.11 6.86 10.42
C ALA A 26 3.88 8.37 10.25
N ILE A 27 2.62 8.82 10.11
CA ILE A 27 2.27 10.24 10.00
C ILE A 27 2.77 11.04 11.21
N ILE A 28 2.53 10.54 12.42
CA ILE A 28 3.00 11.18 13.66
C ILE A 28 4.52 11.33 13.63
N SER A 29 5.24 10.29 13.22
CA SER A 29 6.71 10.33 13.13
C SER A 29 7.19 11.27 12.02
N PHE A 30 6.56 11.25 10.84
CA PHE A 30 6.89 12.09 9.70
C PHE A 30 6.67 13.56 9.99
N GLN A 31 5.64 13.93 10.76
CA GLN A 31 5.39 15.32 11.15
C GLN A 31 6.46 15.88 12.09
N ALA A 32 7.19 15.03 12.82
CA ALA A 32 8.29 15.46 13.69
C ALA A 32 9.60 15.74 12.92
N LEU A 33 9.68 15.37 11.65
CA LEU A 33 10.88 15.52 10.82
C LEU A 33 10.80 16.78 9.92
N PRO A 34 11.93 17.44 9.60
CA PRO A 34 11.98 18.58 8.69
C PRO A 34 11.31 18.31 7.33
N ARG A 35 10.71 19.34 6.72
CA ARG A 35 10.07 19.25 5.39
C ARG A 35 11.07 18.95 4.26
N SER A 36 12.34 19.29 4.44
CA SER A 36 13.40 19.01 3.46
C SER A 36 13.70 17.51 3.32
N ILE A 37 13.33 16.68 4.31
CA ILE A 37 13.58 15.25 4.28
C ILE A 37 12.38 14.54 3.63
N PRO A 38 12.59 13.74 2.56
CA PRO A 38 11.53 12.94 1.98
C PRO A 38 11.05 11.89 2.98
N LYS A 39 9.73 11.69 3.04
CA LYS A 39 9.13 10.61 3.82
C LYS A 39 8.23 9.80 2.92
N THR A 40 8.30 8.48 3.04
CA THR A 40 7.51 7.59 2.20
C THR A 40 6.88 6.51 3.07
N PHE A 41 5.56 6.36 2.95
CA PHE A 41 4.85 5.18 3.44
C PHE A 41 4.50 4.28 2.26
N ILE A 42 4.85 3.01 2.33
CA ILE A 42 4.57 2.05 1.25
C ILE A 42 3.74 0.90 1.79
N TYR A 43 2.60 0.66 1.15
CA TYR A 43 1.77 -0.51 1.39
C TYR A 43 1.91 -1.47 0.21
N THR A 44 2.34 -2.70 0.49
CA THR A 44 2.44 -3.77 -0.52
C THR A 44 1.08 -4.42 -0.75
N GLY A 45 0.54 -4.17 -1.94
CA GLY A 45 -0.77 -4.55 -2.42
C GLY A 45 -0.78 -5.73 -3.38
N ASN A 46 -1.90 -5.84 -4.10
CA ASN A 46 -2.09 -6.66 -5.30
C ASN A 46 -3.21 -6.02 -6.13
N ILE A 47 -3.46 -6.57 -7.32
CA ILE A 47 -4.43 -6.04 -8.30
C ILE A 47 -5.87 -5.92 -7.79
N LEU A 48 -6.21 -6.52 -6.65
CA LEU A 48 -7.59 -6.58 -6.20
C LEU A 48 -8.13 -5.22 -5.71
N ASN A 49 -7.30 -4.16 -5.75
CA ASN A 49 -7.78 -2.78 -5.68
C ASN A 49 -8.57 -2.37 -6.94
N GLU A 50 -8.33 -2.99 -8.09
CA GLU A 50 -8.99 -2.69 -9.38
C GLU A 50 -10.35 -3.39 -9.53
N GLY A 51 -10.62 -4.44 -8.75
CA GLY A 51 -11.89 -5.14 -8.81
C GLY A 51 -11.90 -6.52 -8.13
N PRO A 52 -13.10 -7.10 -7.92
CA PRO A 52 -13.25 -8.37 -7.25
C PRO A 52 -12.87 -9.56 -8.15
N VAL A 53 -12.26 -10.58 -7.54
CA VAL A 53 -12.01 -11.89 -8.17
C VAL A 53 -12.70 -12.98 -7.35
N SER A 54 -13.40 -13.89 -8.02
CA SER A 54 -14.09 -15.01 -7.36
C SER A 54 -13.09 -15.86 -6.56
N GLY A 55 -13.43 -16.18 -5.31
CA GLY A 55 -12.57 -16.93 -4.38
C GLY A 55 -11.62 -16.06 -3.54
N PHE A 56 -11.49 -14.76 -3.84
CA PHE A 56 -10.56 -13.85 -3.15
C PHE A 56 -11.27 -12.81 -2.28
N LEU A 57 -12.35 -13.20 -1.59
CA LEU A 57 -13.19 -12.26 -0.83
C LEU A 57 -12.37 -11.48 0.21
N THR A 58 -11.77 -12.13 1.20
CA THR A 58 -11.02 -11.43 2.25
C THR A 58 -9.72 -10.83 1.74
N LEU A 59 -9.03 -11.47 0.80
CA LEU A 59 -7.82 -10.89 0.20
C LEU A 59 -8.15 -9.58 -0.52
N GLY A 60 -9.19 -9.56 -1.35
CA GLY A 60 -9.61 -8.37 -2.09
C GLY A 60 -10.09 -7.27 -1.14
N THR A 61 -10.99 -7.58 -0.21
CA THR A 61 -11.45 -6.61 0.80
C THR A 61 -10.29 -6.07 1.65
N GLY A 62 -9.34 -6.95 2.00
CA GLY A 62 -8.15 -6.60 2.78
C GLY A 62 -7.15 -5.73 2.03
N LYS A 63 -7.19 -5.65 0.69
CA LYS A 63 -6.27 -4.82 -0.11
C LYS A 63 -6.91 -3.54 -0.63
N ILE A 64 -8.18 -3.57 -1.02
CA ILE A 64 -8.87 -2.39 -1.53
C ILE A 64 -9.08 -1.33 -0.44
N ALA A 65 -9.34 -1.74 0.81
CA ALA A 65 -9.52 -0.80 1.91
C ALA A 65 -8.22 -0.01 2.24
N PRO A 66 -7.04 -0.66 2.35
CA PRO A 66 -5.77 0.05 2.40
C PRO A 66 -5.46 0.93 1.20
N ALA A 67 -5.80 0.50 -0.03
CA ALA A 67 -5.57 1.32 -1.22
C ALA A 67 -6.24 2.70 -1.11
N HIS A 68 -7.48 2.74 -0.63
CA HIS A 68 -8.22 3.99 -0.41
C HIS A 68 -7.51 4.93 0.58
N MET A 69 -7.10 4.41 1.75
CA MET A 69 -6.44 5.27 2.75
C MET A 69 -5.03 5.72 2.31
N VAL A 70 -4.34 4.92 1.51
CA VAL A 70 -3.03 5.27 0.94
C VAL A 70 -3.18 6.39 -0.09
N GLU A 71 -4.15 6.28 -0.99
CA GLU A 71 -4.46 7.33 -1.96
C GLU A 71 -4.83 8.65 -1.25
N LEU A 72 -5.72 8.59 -0.25
CA LEU A 72 -6.07 9.75 0.56
C LEU A 72 -4.85 10.34 1.28
N GLY A 73 -3.97 9.49 1.82
CA GLY A 73 -2.72 9.92 2.44
C GLY A 73 -1.83 10.70 1.49
N ASP A 74 -1.62 10.21 0.26
CA ASP A 74 -0.77 10.91 -0.72
C ASP A 74 -1.37 12.27 -1.09
N GLN A 75 -2.68 12.33 -1.33
CA GLN A 75 -3.40 13.57 -1.63
C GLN A 75 -3.24 14.62 -0.52
N LEU A 76 -3.29 14.22 0.75
CA LEU A 76 -3.22 15.13 1.90
C LEU A 76 -1.80 15.59 2.24
N TYR A 77 -0.78 14.78 1.96
CA TYR A 77 0.57 14.99 2.48
C TYR A 77 1.67 15.22 1.43
N ARG A 78 1.41 15.03 0.13
CA ARG A 78 2.42 15.18 -0.93
C ARG A 78 3.12 16.54 -0.94
N ASP A 79 2.39 17.62 -0.65
CA ASP A 79 2.94 19.00 -0.60
C ASP A 79 3.88 19.22 0.61
N GLN A 80 3.91 18.27 1.54
CA GLN A 80 4.77 18.26 2.73
C GLN A 80 5.98 17.33 2.55
N ASN A 81 6.33 16.99 1.30
CA ASN A 81 7.38 16.05 0.94
C ASN A 81 7.19 14.66 1.57
N THR A 82 5.92 14.27 1.76
CA THR A 82 5.52 12.99 2.33
C THR A 82 4.63 12.27 1.33
N ARG A 83 5.05 11.10 0.86
CA ARG A 83 4.37 10.34 -0.18
C ARG A 83 3.82 9.02 0.36
N PHE A 84 2.69 8.59 -0.18
CA PHE A 84 2.04 7.32 0.15
C PHE A 84 1.87 6.50 -1.13
N PHE A 85 2.34 5.25 -1.11
CA PHE A 85 2.29 4.37 -2.29
C PHE A 85 1.59 3.05 -1.98
N PHE A 86 0.66 2.68 -2.87
CA PHE A 86 0.15 1.32 -2.97
C PHE A 86 0.94 0.66 -4.10
N VAL A 87 1.70 -0.38 -3.78
CA VAL A 87 2.62 -1.02 -4.73
C VAL A 87 2.22 -2.47 -4.90
N ASP A 88 2.00 -2.90 -6.13
CA ASP A 88 1.79 -4.30 -6.46
C ASP A 88 2.64 -4.77 -7.63
N GLU A 89 2.85 -6.09 -7.68
CA GLU A 89 3.60 -6.73 -8.75
C GLU A 89 2.68 -6.98 -9.95
N ARG A 90 3.13 -6.53 -11.12
CA ARG A 90 2.46 -6.74 -12.40
C ARG A 90 3.42 -7.36 -13.39
N ASN A 91 2.88 -8.14 -14.31
CA ASN A 91 3.60 -8.50 -15.54
C ASN A 91 3.80 -7.25 -16.41
N ALA A 92 4.69 -7.35 -17.40
CA ALA A 92 5.00 -6.24 -18.32
C ALA A 92 3.78 -5.74 -19.11
N ASP A 93 2.74 -6.56 -19.26
CA ASP A 93 1.47 -6.22 -19.91
C ASP A 93 0.42 -5.62 -18.95
N GLY A 94 0.79 -5.38 -17.68
CA GLY A 94 -0.09 -4.83 -16.64
C GLY A 94 -1.00 -5.85 -15.95
N THR A 95 -0.96 -7.12 -16.38
CA THR A 95 -1.72 -8.21 -15.74
C THR A 95 -1.13 -8.54 -14.36
N PRO A 96 -1.90 -9.15 -13.44
CA PRO A 96 -1.38 -9.44 -12.11
C PRO A 96 -0.32 -10.54 -12.13
N MET A 97 0.72 -10.36 -11.31
CA MET A 97 1.67 -11.43 -11.03
C MET A 97 1.06 -12.41 -10.03
N LEU A 98 0.59 -13.57 -10.50
CA LEU A 98 0.01 -14.60 -9.62
C LEU A 98 1.06 -15.55 -9.03
N THR A 99 2.16 -15.77 -9.75
CA THR A 99 3.26 -16.67 -9.37
C THR A 99 4.59 -16.12 -9.84
N GLY A 100 5.68 -16.42 -9.13
CA GLY A 100 7.04 -16.05 -9.58
C GLY A 100 7.49 -14.65 -9.19
N ALA A 101 7.04 -14.16 -8.03
CA ALA A 101 7.41 -12.85 -7.49
C ALA A 101 8.93 -12.62 -7.49
N ARG A 102 9.36 -11.48 -8.02
CA ARG A 102 10.78 -11.15 -8.22
C ARG A 102 11.27 -10.26 -7.09
N MET A 103 11.76 -10.90 -6.02
CA MET A 103 12.11 -10.22 -4.77
C MET A 103 13.08 -9.03 -4.95
N GLN A 104 14.10 -9.16 -5.80
CA GLN A 104 15.08 -8.08 -6.01
C GLN A 104 14.45 -6.88 -6.75
N GLU A 105 13.71 -7.13 -7.83
CA GLU A 105 13.03 -6.08 -8.58
C GLU A 105 12.03 -5.33 -7.69
N HIS A 106 11.31 -6.07 -6.83
CA HIS A 106 10.45 -5.49 -5.80
C HIS A 106 11.22 -4.59 -4.84
N ALA A 107 12.34 -5.06 -4.29
CA ALA A 107 13.15 -4.27 -3.37
C ALA A 107 13.67 -2.98 -4.02
N ASP A 108 14.11 -3.06 -5.29
CA ASP A 108 14.64 -1.93 -6.03
C ASP A 108 13.55 -0.86 -6.28
N ILE A 109 12.32 -1.28 -6.59
CA ILE A 109 11.17 -0.36 -6.72
C ILE A 109 10.88 0.33 -5.39
N LEU A 110 10.79 -0.42 -4.29
CA LEU A 110 10.52 0.12 -2.95
C LEU A 110 11.60 1.13 -2.54
N LEU A 111 12.87 0.81 -2.76
CA LEU A 111 13.98 1.72 -2.49
C LEU A 111 13.88 3.00 -3.32
N SER A 112 13.58 2.86 -4.63
CA SER A 112 13.43 4.04 -5.49
C SER A 112 12.32 4.97 -5.01
N LEU A 113 11.22 4.44 -4.45
CA LEU A 113 10.11 5.24 -3.93
C LEU A 113 10.46 5.89 -2.58
N ALA A 114 11.30 5.25 -1.77
CA ALA A 114 11.77 5.78 -0.50
C ALA A 114 12.76 6.95 -0.69
N ASP A 115 13.62 6.90 -1.71
CA ASP A 115 14.72 7.87 -1.90
C ASP A 115 14.33 9.14 -2.64
N ARG A 116 13.13 9.18 -3.25
CA ARG A 116 12.68 10.32 -4.06
C ARG A 116 11.90 11.34 -3.24
N THR A 117 12.17 12.62 -3.49
CA THR A 117 11.34 13.73 -3.03
C THR A 117 10.00 13.76 -3.76
N ALA A 118 9.01 14.42 -3.17
CA ALA A 118 7.70 14.57 -3.79
C ALA A 118 7.75 15.20 -5.18
N ALA A 119 8.73 16.07 -5.46
CA ALA A 119 8.91 16.70 -6.77
C ALA A 119 9.54 15.78 -7.85
N GLN A 120 10.18 14.68 -7.44
CA GLN A 120 10.77 13.67 -8.33
C GLN A 120 9.80 12.53 -8.66
N LEU A 121 8.60 12.58 -8.09
CA LEU A 121 7.57 11.57 -8.19
C LEU A 121 6.36 12.17 -8.90
N PRO A 122 5.63 11.38 -9.71
CA PRO A 122 4.43 11.84 -10.40
C PRO A 122 3.36 12.35 -9.42
#